data_AF-A0A6A5ZSQ1-F1
#
_entry.id   AF-A0A6A5ZSQ1-F1
#
_cell.length_a   1.000
_cell.length_b   1.000
_cell.length_c   1.000
_cell.angle_alpha   90.00
_cell.angle_beta   90.00
_cell.angle_gamma   90.00
#
_symmetry.space_group_name_H-M   'P 1'
#
loop_
_entity.id
_entity.type
_entity.pdbx_description
1 polymer ?
#
loop_
_entity_poly.entity_id
_entity_poly.type
_entity_poly.pdbx_seq_one_letter_code
_entity_poly.pdbx_strand_id
1 'polypeptide(L)'
;MPSSDLQKEEDALGTWPRRLLHVKTLTSYEWQPGNFYGGYKEPAYNAISYTWGRYRLKEGIAPDVESLPLIGTDWLDQLPRIDPEHFTSAQLRDVIKVASTLSMRADSFGSLVTHQVEFIWLDIACIDQREGEPRSFAEIGRQALIFRGANTTLVWLNKTINSKVEHIWRSRDWWFQEPSEHTDETSQDAVASMNNFVSILKDPWFSSLWTLQEAYLRPDAIILSRTGKAIMSGAMVLTLAEILEWGRISDNFCTRRVHGTAEDPRLQEIRNIIQSKGLVALRARNKMALLNASMHRTASIPSDRVYGIQQVFGFRLGKTSINAQAGQEYTLDALEVQLAEEILTNEPILSQTHVFMHPVPVRDRWKMNACSMVPSSIKTLEPRDDPKFKRRCSFWVQKSGPEIEEVWWKGCTTPLEKLADPASWGIRVLSPLPDSDEDHEWWLDPRVKEDAWWPHYALEIYPDVTEELYDYAKFENPPSYDIIPRGEACFDFAEWLVRKYSPATTQVLLMGSILEEGRRQGLGIGLVLVEQQDNFWMRVGVCQWWVPQDIGTLKQFLEGKGADWEDREGIFGYVQSSATFI
;
A
#
# COMPACT_ATOMS: atom_id res chain seq x y z
N MET A 1 13.48 0.92 -31.42
CA MET A 1 12.36 1.87 -31.33
C MET A 1 11.12 1.05 -31.04
N PRO A 2 10.22 1.47 -30.12
CA PRO A 2 8.89 0.86 -30.07
C PRO A 2 8.32 0.91 -31.49
N SER A 3 7.55 -0.11 -31.90
CA SER A 3 6.85 0.04 -33.18
C SER A 3 6.00 1.30 -33.02
N SER A 4 6.11 2.23 -33.97
CA SER A 4 5.33 3.48 -33.94
C SER A 4 3.83 3.22 -33.77
N ASP A 5 3.42 1.98 -34.02
CA ASP A 5 2.05 1.52 -34.02
C ASP A 5 1.55 1.25 -32.60
N LEU A 6 2.35 0.66 -31.69
CA LEU A 6 1.89 0.41 -30.31
C LEU A 6 1.66 1.71 -29.54
N GLN A 7 2.53 2.71 -29.70
CA GLN A 7 2.36 4.03 -29.08
C GLN A 7 1.12 4.74 -29.64
N LYS A 8 0.94 4.76 -30.97
CA LYS A 8 -0.28 5.31 -31.60
C LYS A 8 -1.54 4.60 -31.12
N GLU A 9 -1.48 3.28 -30.96
CA GLU A 9 -2.58 2.47 -30.45
C GLU A 9 -2.89 2.84 -29.00
N GLU A 10 -1.88 2.96 -28.12
CA GLU A 10 -2.04 3.43 -26.73
C GLU A 10 -2.66 4.82 -26.64
N ASP A 11 -2.17 5.77 -27.44
CA ASP A 11 -2.66 7.15 -27.46
C ASP A 11 -4.13 7.20 -27.90
N ALA A 12 -4.49 6.39 -28.90
CA ALA A 12 -5.86 6.33 -29.41
C ALA A 12 -6.82 5.60 -28.47
N LEU A 13 -6.33 4.60 -27.73
CA LEU A 13 -7.10 3.79 -26.79
C LEU A 13 -7.51 4.59 -25.54
N GLY A 14 -6.69 5.57 -25.12
CA GLY A 14 -7.00 6.44 -23.99
C GLY A 14 -7.16 5.66 -22.68
N THR A 15 -8.35 5.67 -22.07
CA THR A 15 -8.67 4.93 -20.83
C THR A 15 -9.32 3.57 -21.05
N TRP A 16 -9.59 3.18 -22.30
CA TRP A 16 -10.37 1.98 -22.63
C TRP A 16 -9.52 0.70 -22.60
N PRO A 17 -10.08 -0.47 -22.26
CA PRO A 17 -9.35 -1.74 -22.38
C PRO A 17 -9.08 -2.12 -23.83
N ARG A 18 -7.98 -2.83 -24.14
CA ARG A 18 -7.76 -3.29 -25.53
C ARG A 18 -8.83 -4.27 -25.98
N ARG A 19 -9.42 -5.02 -25.06
CA ARG A 19 -10.48 -5.99 -25.36
C ARG A 19 -11.52 -6.04 -24.27
N LEU A 20 -12.75 -6.39 -24.65
CA LEU A 20 -13.84 -6.68 -23.73
C LEU A 20 -14.55 -7.98 -24.13
N LEU A 21 -14.89 -8.80 -23.14
CA LEU A 21 -15.65 -10.02 -23.35
C LEU A 21 -17.14 -9.70 -23.40
N HIS A 22 -17.78 -9.93 -24.54
CA HIS A 22 -19.23 -9.88 -24.66
C HIS A 22 -19.86 -11.14 -24.05
N VAL A 23 -20.67 -10.96 -23.01
CA VAL A 23 -21.11 -12.04 -22.10
C VAL A 23 -21.99 -13.08 -22.80
N LYS A 24 -22.89 -12.63 -23.68
CA LYS A 24 -23.87 -13.51 -24.33
C LYS A 24 -23.23 -14.49 -25.31
N THR A 25 -22.23 -14.01 -26.07
CA THR A 25 -21.59 -14.81 -27.13
C THR A 25 -20.24 -15.37 -26.71
N LEU A 26 -19.71 -14.95 -25.55
CA LEU A 26 -18.33 -15.21 -25.11
C LEU A 26 -17.29 -14.79 -26.16
N THR A 27 -17.59 -13.72 -26.90
CA THR A 27 -16.68 -13.14 -27.88
C THR A 27 -15.84 -12.06 -27.22
N SER A 28 -14.51 -12.23 -27.25
CA SER A 28 -13.58 -11.16 -26.86
C SER A 28 -13.40 -10.21 -28.04
N TYR A 29 -14.04 -9.05 -27.97
CA TYR A 29 -13.94 -8.03 -29.01
C TYR A 29 -12.73 -7.15 -28.76
N GLU A 30 -11.96 -6.91 -29.82
CA GLU A 30 -10.90 -5.91 -29.83
C GLU A 30 -11.46 -4.50 -29.95
N TRP A 31 -10.79 -3.55 -29.29
CA TRP A 31 -11.08 -2.13 -29.42
C TRP A 31 -10.83 -1.68 -30.87
N GLN A 32 -11.71 -0.80 -31.34
CA GLN A 32 -11.61 -0.12 -32.63
C GLN A 32 -11.75 1.40 -32.44
N PRO A 33 -11.19 2.22 -33.37
CA PRO A 33 -11.25 3.67 -33.28
C PRO A 33 -12.66 4.20 -33.00
N GLY A 34 -12.77 5.12 -32.04
CA GLY A 34 -14.06 5.59 -31.53
C GLY A 34 -14.67 4.73 -30.43
N ASN A 35 -13.86 3.88 -29.79
CA ASN A 35 -14.23 3.04 -28.65
C ASN A 35 -15.32 2.01 -28.99
N PHE A 36 -15.22 1.43 -30.19
CA PHE A 36 -16.10 0.36 -30.61
C PHE A 36 -15.53 -1.00 -30.21
N TYR A 37 -16.41 -1.90 -29.74
CA TYR A 37 -16.10 -3.29 -29.48
C TYR A 37 -17.08 -4.15 -30.28
N GLY A 38 -16.67 -4.55 -31.49
CA GLY A 38 -17.60 -5.08 -32.47
C GLY A 38 -18.63 -4.02 -32.88
N GLY A 39 -19.92 -4.28 -32.65
CA GLY A 39 -21.01 -3.35 -32.98
C GLY A 39 -21.38 -2.35 -31.88
N TYR A 40 -20.69 -2.37 -30.74
CA TYR A 40 -21.08 -1.64 -29.54
C TYR A 40 -20.15 -0.44 -29.34
N LYS A 41 -20.71 0.77 -29.30
CA LYS A 41 -19.97 2.00 -29.04
C LYS A 41 -19.91 2.28 -27.54
N GLU A 42 -18.71 2.46 -27.00
CA GLU A 42 -18.47 2.84 -25.60
C GLU A 42 -19.25 1.99 -24.59
N PRO A 43 -19.25 0.65 -24.71
CA PRO A 43 -20.07 -0.19 -23.84
C PRO A 43 -19.61 -0.09 -22.38
N ALA A 44 -20.56 0.04 -21.46
CA ALA A 44 -20.27 -0.17 -20.05
C ALA A 44 -19.82 -1.62 -19.81
N TYR A 45 -18.84 -1.81 -18.93
CA TYR A 45 -18.33 -3.12 -18.58
C TYR A 45 -18.09 -3.26 -17.09
N ASN A 46 -18.21 -4.49 -16.57
CA ASN A 46 -17.77 -4.85 -15.24
C ASN A 46 -16.40 -5.54 -15.29
N ALA A 47 -15.66 -5.59 -14.19
CA ALA A 47 -14.38 -6.31 -14.10
C ALA A 47 -14.42 -7.42 -13.05
N ILE A 48 -13.75 -8.54 -13.31
CA ILE A 48 -13.63 -9.65 -12.35
C ILE A 48 -12.18 -9.81 -11.92
N SER A 49 -11.96 -9.78 -10.60
CA SER A 49 -10.70 -10.05 -9.92
C SER A 49 -10.71 -11.46 -9.33
N TYR A 50 -9.70 -12.27 -9.67
CA TYR A 50 -9.62 -13.70 -9.35
C TYR A 50 -8.20 -14.24 -9.56
N THR A 51 -7.98 -15.56 -9.49
CA THR A 51 -6.64 -16.17 -9.43
C THR A 51 -6.40 -17.29 -10.46
N TRP A 52 -6.84 -17.14 -11.71
CA TRP A 52 -6.67 -18.17 -12.76
C TRP A 52 -5.21 -18.52 -13.02
N GLY A 53 -4.34 -17.52 -13.24
CA GLY A 53 -2.95 -17.73 -13.64
C GLY A 53 -2.12 -18.61 -12.70
N ARG A 54 -2.50 -18.72 -11.42
CA ARG A 54 -1.83 -19.57 -10.42
C ARG A 54 -2.07 -21.06 -10.62
N TYR A 55 -3.21 -21.40 -11.22
CA TYR A 55 -3.70 -22.77 -11.34
C TYR A 55 -3.80 -23.18 -12.81
N ARG A 56 -3.08 -22.47 -13.69
CA ARG A 56 -2.92 -22.83 -15.10
C ARG A 56 -2.29 -24.22 -15.18
N LEU A 57 -2.99 -25.13 -15.85
CA LEU A 57 -2.45 -26.43 -16.22
C LEU A 57 -1.34 -26.24 -17.26
N LYS A 58 -0.22 -26.93 -17.05
CA LYS A 58 0.87 -27.01 -18.03
C LYS A 58 0.42 -27.82 -19.24
N GLU A 59 1.11 -27.62 -20.36
CA GLU A 59 0.89 -28.42 -21.57
C GLU A 59 1.04 -29.92 -21.28
N GLY A 60 0.14 -30.73 -21.85
CA GLY A 60 0.10 -32.18 -21.64
C GLY A 60 -0.52 -32.66 -20.32
N ILE A 61 -0.73 -31.79 -19.32
CA ILE A 61 -1.36 -32.18 -18.05
C ILE A 61 -2.89 -32.11 -18.17
N ALA A 62 -3.59 -33.20 -17.81
CA ALA A 62 -5.05 -33.33 -17.84
C ALA A 62 -5.70 -32.82 -19.15
N PRO A 63 -5.27 -33.30 -20.34
CA PRO A 63 -5.62 -32.75 -21.66
C PRO A 63 -7.13 -32.73 -21.97
N ASP A 64 -7.91 -33.51 -21.23
CA ASP A 64 -9.37 -33.59 -21.28
C ASP A 64 -10.09 -32.41 -20.62
N VAL A 65 -9.40 -31.63 -19.78
CA VAL A 65 -9.96 -30.43 -19.15
C VAL A 65 -10.14 -29.32 -20.20
N GLU A 66 -11.37 -28.88 -20.41
CA GLU A 66 -11.66 -27.80 -21.37
C GLU A 66 -11.20 -26.43 -20.85
N SER A 67 -10.65 -25.60 -21.75
CA SER A 67 -10.44 -24.18 -21.51
C SER A 67 -11.77 -23.42 -21.51
N LEU A 68 -11.74 -22.12 -21.18
CA LEU A 68 -12.92 -21.27 -21.34
C LEU A 68 -13.26 -21.18 -22.84
N PRO A 69 -14.51 -21.47 -23.28
CA PRO A 69 -14.87 -21.53 -24.70
C PRO A 69 -15.07 -20.12 -25.27
N LEU A 70 -13.98 -19.36 -25.32
CA LEU A 70 -13.92 -18.02 -25.89
C LEU A 70 -13.93 -18.09 -27.42
N ILE A 71 -14.38 -17.01 -28.06
CA ILE A 71 -14.26 -16.80 -29.50
C ILE A 71 -13.77 -15.38 -29.81
N GLY A 72 -13.31 -15.17 -31.03
CA GLY A 72 -12.90 -13.84 -31.50
C GLY A 72 -11.48 -13.43 -31.12
N THR A 73 -10.63 -14.37 -30.70
CA THR A 73 -9.20 -14.13 -30.48
C THR A 73 -8.35 -15.01 -31.40
N ASP A 74 -7.13 -14.58 -31.70
CA ASP A 74 -6.20 -15.34 -32.55
C ASP A 74 -5.39 -16.39 -31.75
N TRP A 75 -5.65 -16.50 -30.45
CA TRP A 75 -4.92 -17.38 -29.52
C TRP A 75 -5.83 -18.41 -28.83
N LEU A 76 -6.94 -18.78 -29.47
CA LEU A 76 -7.89 -19.77 -28.92
C LEU A 76 -7.21 -21.10 -28.56
N ASP A 77 -6.33 -21.59 -29.43
CA ASP A 77 -5.59 -22.84 -29.22
C ASP A 77 -4.55 -22.75 -28.10
N GLN A 78 -4.27 -21.54 -27.60
CA GLN A 78 -3.29 -21.27 -26.53
C GLN A 78 -3.96 -20.82 -25.22
N LEU A 79 -5.30 -20.83 -25.15
CA LEU A 79 -6.00 -20.46 -23.93
C LEU A 79 -5.62 -21.42 -22.80
N PRO A 80 -5.07 -20.91 -21.69
CA PRO A 80 -4.67 -21.77 -20.61
C PRO A 80 -5.87 -22.48 -20.00
N ARG A 81 -5.68 -23.77 -19.72
CA ARG A 81 -6.63 -24.61 -19.00
C ARG A 81 -6.41 -24.43 -17.50
N ILE A 82 -7.42 -24.70 -16.68
CA ILE A 82 -7.33 -24.55 -15.22
C ILE A 82 -7.50 -25.88 -14.51
N ASP A 83 -6.76 -26.08 -13.42
CA ASP A 83 -6.91 -27.24 -12.55
C ASP A 83 -8.32 -27.30 -11.92
N PRO A 84 -9.14 -28.34 -12.22
CA PRO A 84 -10.49 -28.48 -11.69
C PRO A 84 -10.57 -28.61 -10.16
N GLU A 85 -9.48 -28.94 -9.46
CA GLU A 85 -9.46 -28.92 -7.99
C GLU A 85 -9.71 -27.52 -7.42
N HIS A 86 -9.44 -26.48 -8.21
CA HIS A 86 -9.72 -25.09 -7.88
C HIS A 86 -11.12 -24.68 -8.32
N PHE A 87 -11.34 -24.62 -9.63
CA PHE A 87 -12.65 -24.40 -10.23
C PHE A 87 -12.63 -24.81 -11.71
N THR A 88 -13.81 -24.95 -12.31
CA THR A 88 -13.94 -25.34 -13.72
C THR A 88 -14.24 -24.15 -14.64
N SER A 89 -13.99 -24.29 -15.94
CA SER A 89 -14.39 -23.32 -16.97
C SER A 89 -15.89 -23.03 -16.94
N ALA A 90 -16.71 -24.05 -16.66
CA ALA A 90 -18.15 -23.91 -16.50
C ALA A 90 -18.52 -23.02 -15.30
N GLN A 91 -17.84 -23.20 -14.15
CA GLN A 91 -18.05 -22.34 -12.98
C GLN A 91 -17.65 -20.89 -13.28
N LEU A 92 -16.52 -20.66 -13.96
CA LEU A 92 -16.14 -19.30 -14.36
C LEU A 92 -17.18 -18.68 -15.30
N ARG A 93 -17.74 -19.44 -16.25
CA ARG A 93 -18.81 -18.95 -17.13
C ARG A 93 -20.05 -18.52 -16.35
N ASP A 94 -20.41 -19.26 -15.30
CA ASP A 94 -21.55 -18.89 -14.46
C ASP A 94 -21.25 -17.62 -13.66
N VAL A 95 -20.02 -17.46 -13.17
CA VAL A 95 -19.55 -16.22 -12.52
C VAL A 95 -19.59 -15.04 -13.49
N ILE A 96 -19.14 -15.20 -14.74
CA ILE A 96 -19.22 -14.17 -15.79
C ILE A 96 -20.68 -13.72 -15.99
N LYS A 97 -21.62 -14.65 -16.06
CA LYS A 97 -23.05 -14.30 -16.19
C LYS A 97 -23.58 -13.56 -14.97
N VAL A 98 -23.23 -13.99 -13.75
CA VAL A 98 -23.67 -13.29 -12.54
C VAL A 98 -23.07 -11.90 -12.48
N ALA A 99 -21.75 -11.77 -12.70
CA ALA A 99 -21.04 -10.52 -12.72
C ALA A 99 -21.61 -9.51 -13.72
N SER A 100 -22.21 -9.96 -14.82
CA SER A 100 -22.83 -9.07 -15.81
C SER A 100 -24.17 -8.50 -15.36
N THR A 101 -24.77 -9.02 -14.28
CA THR A 101 -26.08 -8.59 -13.77
C THR A 101 -26.00 -7.72 -12.52
N LEU A 102 -24.80 -7.63 -11.93
CA LEU A 102 -24.57 -6.93 -10.67
C LEU A 102 -24.02 -5.53 -10.92
N SER A 103 -24.56 -4.54 -10.22
CA SER A 103 -23.98 -3.21 -10.18
C SER A 103 -24.24 -2.54 -8.84
N MET A 104 -23.25 -1.78 -8.36
CA MET A 104 -23.48 -0.89 -7.23
C MET A 104 -24.11 0.41 -7.71
N ARG A 105 -25.19 0.82 -7.04
CA ARG A 105 -25.70 2.19 -7.18
C ARG A 105 -25.01 3.07 -6.15
N ALA A 106 -24.62 4.27 -6.54
CA ALA A 106 -24.10 5.29 -5.64
C ALA A 106 -25.23 5.94 -4.79
N ASP A 107 -26.13 5.16 -4.21
CA ASP A 107 -27.00 5.67 -3.15
C ASP A 107 -26.30 5.55 -1.79
N SER A 108 -26.72 6.38 -0.83
CA SER A 108 -26.09 6.52 0.48
C SER A 108 -26.09 5.23 1.33
N PHE A 109 -26.78 4.18 0.88
CA PHE A 109 -26.94 2.93 1.60
C PHE A 109 -26.26 1.73 0.94
N GLY A 110 -25.60 1.92 -0.22
CA GLY A 110 -24.89 0.84 -0.93
C GLY A 110 -25.84 -0.27 -1.39
N SER A 111 -27.08 0.06 -1.74
CA SER A 111 -28.05 -0.95 -2.15
C SER A 111 -27.67 -1.55 -3.51
N LEU A 112 -27.72 -2.88 -3.59
CA LEU A 112 -27.47 -3.59 -4.84
C LEU A 112 -28.60 -3.29 -5.83
N VAL A 113 -28.26 -2.80 -7.02
CA VAL A 113 -29.21 -2.66 -8.13
C VAL A 113 -28.80 -3.61 -9.23
N THR A 114 -29.77 -4.35 -9.76
CA THR A 114 -29.55 -5.16 -10.95
C THR A 114 -29.48 -4.24 -12.16
N HIS A 115 -28.27 -3.79 -12.50
CA HIS A 115 -27.99 -3.16 -13.78
C HIS A 115 -27.17 -4.14 -14.62
N GLN A 116 -27.74 -4.54 -15.75
CA GLN A 116 -27.11 -5.52 -16.62
C GLN A 116 -26.14 -4.82 -17.58
N VAL A 117 -24.88 -5.22 -17.54
CA VAL A 117 -23.89 -4.89 -18.56
C VAL A 117 -23.77 -6.05 -19.55
N GLU A 118 -23.43 -5.74 -20.80
CA GLU A 118 -23.22 -6.76 -21.84
C GLU A 118 -21.75 -7.20 -21.93
N PHE A 119 -20.85 -6.47 -21.28
CA PHE A 119 -19.41 -6.66 -21.37
C PHE A 119 -18.74 -6.84 -20.01
N ILE A 120 -17.71 -7.68 -20.00
CA ILE A 120 -16.84 -7.89 -18.84
C ILE A 120 -15.39 -7.80 -19.27
N TRP A 121 -14.55 -7.25 -18.39
CA TRP A 121 -13.11 -7.39 -18.46
C TRP A 121 -12.62 -8.45 -17.48
N LEU A 122 -11.82 -9.41 -17.97
CA LEU A 122 -11.11 -10.39 -17.17
C LEU A 122 -9.85 -10.83 -17.93
N ASP A 123 -8.76 -11.08 -17.20
CA ASP A 123 -7.42 -11.34 -17.74
C ASP A 123 -7.39 -12.38 -18.88
N ILE A 124 -7.99 -13.56 -18.67
CA ILE A 124 -7.96 -14.71 -19.57
C ILE A 124 -8.58 -14.42 -20.95
N ALA A 125 -9.55 -13.51 -20.99
CA ALA A 125 -10.28 -13.17 -22.20
C ALA A 125 -9.82 -11.86 -22.83
N CYS A 126 -9.28 -10.94 -22.02
CA CYS A 126 -8.98 -9.58 -22.45
C CYS A 126 -7.49 -9.28 -22.62
N ILE A 127 -6.62 -10.10 -22.05
CA ILE A 127 -5.16 -10.04 -22.26
C ILE A 127 -4.78 -11.15 -23.24
N ASP A 128 -3.97 -10.82 -24.24
CA ASP A 128 -3.44 -11.83 -25.15
C ASP A 128 -2.54 -12.82 -24.39
N GLN A 129 -2.86 -14.11 -24.50
CA GLN A 129 -2.24 -15.16 -23.71
C GLN A 129 -0.98 -15.74 -24.36
N ARG A 130 -0.60 -15.25 -25.55
CA ARG A 130 0.62 -15.66 -26.25
C ARG A 130 1.85 -15.14 -25.53
N GLU A 131 2.86 -15.99 -25.40
CA GLU A 131 4.11 -15.60 -24.77
C GLU A 131 4.85 -14.56 -25.62
N GLY A 132 5.33 -13.49 -24.96
CA GLY A 132 6.14 -12.45 -25.61
C GLY A 132 5.36 -11.40 -26.41
N GLU A 133 4.02 -11.46 -26.48
CA GLU A 133 3.23 -10.45 -27.20
C GLU A 133 3.33 -9.07 -26.49
N PRO A 134 3.87 -8.02 -27.16
CA PRO A 134 4.02 -6.70 -26.54
C PRO A 134 2.71 -6.08 -26.06
N ARG A 135 1.59 -6.34 -26.76
CA ARG A 135 0.27 -5.86 -26.33
C ARG A 135 -0.19 -6.45 -25.01
N SER A 136 0.23 -7.67 -24.66
CA SER A 136 -0.08 -8.29 -23.37
C SER A 136 0.56 -7.51 -22.23
N PHE A 137 1.85 -7.21 -22.33
CA PHE A 137 2.56 -6.42 -21.31
C PHE A 137 2.05 -4.98 -21.25
N ALA A 138 1.69 -4.41 -22.40
CA ALA A 138 1.07 -3.10 -22.46
C ALA A 138 -0.29 -3.07 -21.74
N GLU A 139 -1.14 -4.08 -21.94
CA GLU A 139 -2.43 -4.20 -21.24
C GLU A 139 -2.26 -4.45 -19.73
N ILE A 140 -1.25 -5.23 -19.32
CA ILE A 140 -0.86 -5.37 -17.89
C ILE A 140 -0.52 -4.00 -17.30
N GLY A 141 0.23 -3.17 -18.04
CA GLY A 141 0.53 -1.78 -17.68
C GLY A 141 -0.66 -0.83 -17.68
N ARG A 142 -1.88 -1.30 -17.98
CA ARG A 142 -3.12 -0.51 -18.00
C ARG A 142 -4.12 -0.94 -16.93
N GLN A 143 -3.79 -1.93 -16.09
CA GLN A 143 -4.73 -2.47 -15.10
C GLN A 143 -5.35 -1.39 -14.20
N ALA A 144 -4.61 -0.35 -13.77
CA ALA A 144 -5.21 0.73 -13.00
C ALA A 144 -6.30 1.49 -13.76
N LEU A 145 -6.08 1.81 -15.04
CA LEU A 145 -7.07 2.48 -15.88
C LEU A 145 -8.29 1.59 -16.10
N ILE A 146 -8.07 0.31 -16.39
CA ILE A 146 -9.12 -0.66 -16.68
C ILE A 146 -10.02 -0.87 -15.46
N PHE A 147 -9.45 -1.09 -14.27
CA PHE A 147 -10.23 -1.29 -13.05
C PHE A 147 -10.94 -0.01 -12.61
N ARG A 148 -10.34 1.18 -12.79
CA ARG A 148 -11.01 2.46 -12.51
C ARG A 148 -12.15 2.75 -13.50
N GLY A 149 -12.00 2.36 -14.76
CA GLY A 149 -13.00 2.54 -15.80
C GLY A 149 -14.17 1.56 -15.75
N ALA A 150 -14.03 0.45 -15.01
CA ALA A 150 -15.10 -0.53 -14.87
C ALA A 150 -16.30 0.04 -14.09
N ASN A 151 -17.51 -0.22 -14.56
CA ASN A 151 -18.75 0.17 -13.88
C ASN A 151 -18.85 -0.47 -12.48
N THR A 152 -18.54 -1.77 -12.37
CA THR A 152 -18.48 -2.47 -11.10
C THR A 152 -17.36 -3.52 -11.15
N THR A 153 -16.62 -3.66 -10.05
CA THR A 153 -15.61 -4.71 -9.90
C THR A 153 -16.11 -5.77 -8.93
N LEU A 154 -15.79 -7.03 -9.24
CA LEU A 154 -16.19 -8.16 -8.44
C LEU A 154 -14.96 -8.99 -8.07
N VAL A 155 -14.88 -9.40 -6.81
CA VAL A 155 -13.83 -10.30 -6.30
C VAL A 155 -14.43 -11.68 -6.15
N TRP A 156 -13.89 -12.66 -6.87
CA TRP A 156 -14.37 -14.04 -6.77
C TRP A 156 -13.48 -14.90 -5.86
N LEU A 157 -14.02 -15.26 -4.70
CA LEU A 157 -13.38 -16.12 -3.71
C LEU A 157 -13.66 -17.60 -4.00
N ASN A 158 -12.79 -18.23 -4.81
CA ASN A 158 -13.05 -19.56 -5.37
C ASN A 158 -12.95 -20.74 -4.38
N LYS A 159 -12.44 -20.53 -3.16
CA LYS A 159 -12.42 -21.56 -2.09
C LYS A 159 -13.40 -21.26 -0.96
N THR A 160 -13.98 -20.05 -0.93
CA THR A 160 -14.82 -19.59 0.18
C THR A 160 -16.32 -19.85 -0.08
N ILE A 161 -16.98 -20.58 0.81
CA ILE A 161 -18.43 -20.87 0.73
C ILE A 161 -19.28 -19.74 1.34
N ASN A 162 -20.49 -19.51 0.81
CA ASN A 162 -21.40 -18.44 1.26
C ASN A 162 -21.65 -18.45 2.77
N SER A 163 -22.07 -19.61 3.32
CA SER A 163 -22.51 -19.73 4.71
C SER A 163 -21.45 -19.31 5.71
N LYS A 164 -20.17 -19.57 5.38
CA LYS A 164 -19.03 -19.19 6.22
C LYS A 164 -18.90 -17.67 6.32
N VAL A 165 -19.04 -16.96 5.20
CA VAL A 165 -18.91 -15.50 5.18
C VAL A 165 -20.14 -14.82 5.78
N GLU A 166 -21.34 -15.33 5.50
CA GLU A 166 -22.57 -14.84 6.11
C GLU A 166 -22.56 -14.98 7.63
N HIS A 167 -21.98 -16.08 8.15
CA HIS A 167 -21.80 -16.27 9.59
C HIS A 167 -20.89 -15.18 10.20
N ILE A 168 -19.74 -14.92 9.57
CA ILE A 168 -18.79 -13.89 10.03
C ILE A 168 -19.41 -12.48 9.97
N TRP A 169 -20.16 -12.20 8.91
CA TRP A 169 -20.87 -10.93 8.78
C TRP A 169 -21.90 -10.74 9.92
N ARG A 170 -22.63 -11.80 10.30
CA ARG A 170 -23.62 -11.73 11.39
C ARG A 170 -22.99 -11.61 12.77
N SER A 171 -21.76 -12.11 12.96
CA SER A 171 -21.03 -11.99 14.22
C SER A 171 -20.25 -10.68 14.36
N ARG A 172 -20.37 -9.74 13.41
CA ARG A 172 -19.55 -8.52 13.40
C ARG A 172 -19.86 -7.54 14.54
N ASP A 173 -21.07 -7.58 15.10
CA ASP A 173 -21.51 -6.58 16.08
C ASP A 173 -20.64 -6.59 17.34
N TRP A 174 -20.06 -7.76 17.69
CA TRP A 174 -19.10 -7.91 18.78
C TRP A 174 -17.78 -7.17 18.55
N TRP A 175 -17.38 -6.96 17.28
CA TRP A 175 -16.11 -6.30 16.95
C TRP A 175 -16.13 -4.79 17.14
N PHE A 176 -17.32 -4.21 17.23
CA PHE A 176 -17.50 -2.76 17.39
C PHE A 176 -17.59 -2.31 18.85
N GLN A 177 -17.62 -3.24 19.80
CA GLN A 177 -17.52 -2.92 21.23
C GLN A 177 -16.09 -2.55 21.60
N GLU A 178 -15.89 -1.53 22.44
CA GLU A 178 -14.54 -1.06 22.81
C GLU A 178 -13.78 -2.17 23.56
N PRO A 179 -12.47 -2.38 23.32
CA PRO A 179 -11.66 -3.42 23.98
C PRO A 179 -11.74 -3.43 25.51
N SER A 180 -11.98 -2.28 26.14
CA SER A 180 -12.19 -2.10 27.59
C SER A 180 -13.56 -2.57 28.08
N GLU A 181 -14.53 -2.69 27.18
CA GLU A 181 -15.88 -3.20 27.47
C GLU A 181 -15.94 -4.73 27.41
N HIS A 182 -14.88 -5.38 26.93
CA HIS A 182 -14.82 -6.83 26.84
C HIS A 182 -14.40 -7.48 28.16
N THR A 183 -15.27 -8.33 28.71
CA THR A 183 -14.92 -9.27 29.79
C THR A 183 -14.00 -10.37 29.25
N ASP A 184 -13.44 -11.20 30.14
CA ASP A 184 -12.63 -12.36 29.71
C ASP A 184 -13.43 -13.32 28.81
N GLU A 185 -14.74 -13.46 29.05
CA GLU A 185 -15.63 -14.30 28.24
C GLU A 185 -15.88 -13.69 26.86
N THR A 186 -16.25 -12.41 26.78
CA THR A 186 -16.48 -11.76 25.46
C THR A 186 -15.18 -11.64 24.65
N SER A 187 -14.02 -11.63 25.31
CA SER A 187 -12.71 -11.70 24.66
C SER A 187 -12.52 -13.04 23.93
N GLN A 188 -13.01 -14.16 24.46
CA GLN A 188 -12.93 -15.46 23.78
C GLN A 188 -13.81 -15.51 22.53
N ASP A 189 -15.03 -14.94 22.60
CA ASP A 189 -15.94 -14.84 21.46
C ASP A 189 -15.38 -13.92 20.37
N ALA A 190 -14.73 -12.81 20.76
CA ALA A 190 -14.03 -11.93 19.83
C ALA A 190 -12.89 -12.67 19.12
N VAL A 191 -12.06 -13.42 19.86
CA VAL A 191 -10.98 -14.25 19.30
C VAL A 191 -11.51 -15.35 18.38
N ALA A 192 -12.60 -16.03 18.74
CA ALA A 192 -13.23 -17.03 17.88
C ALA A 192 -13.76 -16.41 16.58
N SER A 193 -14.38 -15.23 16.68
CA SER A 193 -14.88 -14.48 15.52
C SER A 193 -13.74 -14.02 14.60
N MET A 194 -12.65 -13.49 15.16
CA MET A 194 -11.45 -13.12 14.39
C MET A 194 -10.79 -14.33 13.72
N ASN A 195 -10.74 -15.49 14.38
CA ASN A 195 -10.26 -16.73 13.76
C ASN A 195 -11.12 -17.15 12.56
N ASN A 196 -12.45 -17.04 12.69
CA ASN A 196 -13.35 -17.28 11.56
C ASN A 196 -13.07 -16.31 10.42
N PHE A 197 -12.91 -15.01 10.70
CA PHE A 197 -12.53 -14.01 9.71
C PHE A 197 -11.20 -14.33 9.00
N VAL A 198 -10.14 -14.58 9.75
CA VAL A 198 -8.82 -14.95 9.23
C VAL A 198 -8.90 -16.22 8.36
N SER A 199 -9.83 -17.11 8.64
CA SER A 199 -10.03 -18.31 7.81
C SER A 199 -10.66 -18.03 6.43
N ILE A 200 -11.28 -16.86 6.20
CA ILE A 200 -11.62 -16.38 4.83
C ILE A 200 -10.35 -15.95 4.10
N LEU A 201 -9.40 -15.33 4.81
CA LEU A 201 -8.12 -14.84 4.25
C LEU A 201 -7.18 -15.97 3.80
N LYS A 202 -7.59 -17.23 4.00
CA LYS A 202 -6.96 -18.43 3.42
C LYS A 202 -7.33 -18.64 1.95
N ASP A 203 -8.34 -17.93 1.43
CA ASP A 203 -8.66 -17.96 0.00
C ASP A 203 -7.44 -17.48 -0.81
N PRO A 204 -7.07 -18.15 -1.91
CA PRO A 204 -5.92 -17.77 -2.73
C PRO A 204 -5.92 -16.32 -3.18
N TRP A 205 -7.10 -15.70 -3.30
CA TRP A 205 -7.21 -14.28 -3.62
C TRP A 205 -6.44 -13.39 -2.63
N PHE A 206 -6.45 -13.69 -1.32
CA PHE A 206 -5.75 -12.91 -0.30
C PHE A 206 -4.26 -13.22 -0.19
N SER A 207 -3.72 -14.22 -0.89
CA SER A 207 -2.27 -14.39 -1.05
C SER A 207 -1.78 -13.91 -2.42
N SER A 208 -2.69 -13.66 -3.35
CA SER A 208 -2.57 -12.78 -4.52
C SER A 208 -1.55 -11.63 -4.48
N LEU A 209 -0.45 -11.59 -5.25
CA LEU A 209 0.23 -10.29 -5.43
C LEU A 209 -0.60 -9.39 -6.35
N TRP A 210 -0.98 -9.90 -7.52
CA TRP A 210 -1.82 -9.18 -8.50
C TRP A 210 -3.12 -8.64 -7.90
N THR A 211 -3.78 -9.42 -7.04
CA THR A 211 -5.04 -8.98 -6.41
C THR A 211 -4.83 -7.93 -5.33
N LEU A 212 -3.61 -7.74 -4.80
CA LEU A 212 -3.31 -6.66 -3.85
C LEU A 212 -3.43 -5.28 -4.52
N GLN A 213 -2.93 -5.17 -5.75
CA GLN A 213 -3.10 -3.98 -6.58
C GLN A 213 -4.57 -3.76 -6.94
N GLU A 214 -5.27 -4.81 -7.36
CA GLU A 214 -6.70 -4.73 -7.71
C GLU A 214 -7.56 -4.29 -6.51
N ALA A 215 -7.25 -4.81 -5.32
CA ALA A 215 -7.86 -4.43 -4.05
C ALA A 215 -7.68 -2.94 -3.71
N TYR A 216 -6.49 -2.40 -3.98
CA TYR A 216 -6.19 -0.98 -3.75
C TYR A 216 -6.98 -0.06 -4.70
N LEU A 217 -7.15 -0.51 -5.94
CA LEU A 217 -7.85 0.23 -6.98
C LEU A 217 -9.37 0.23 -6.76
N ARG A 218 -9.92 -0.88 -6.25
CA ARG A 218 -11.37 -1.10 -6.11
C ARG A 218 -11.74 -1.65 -4.72
N PRO A 219 -11.59 -0.83 -3.66
CA PRO A 219 -12.08 -1.21 -2.33
C PRO A 219 -13.60 -1.40 -2.31
N ASP A 220 -14.33 -0.85 -3.27
CA ASP A 220 -15.78 -1.02 -3.46
C ASP A 220 -16.17 -2.35 -4.15
N ALA A 221 -15.21 -3.23 -4.46
CA ALA A 221 -15.51 -4.44 -5.22
C ALA A 221 -16.47 -5.39 -4.47
N ILE A 222 -17.49 -5.90 -5.17
CA ILE A 222 -18.47 -6.85 -4.61
C ILE A 222 -17.81 -8.21 -4.40
N ILE A 223 -18.00 -8.82 -3.23
CA ILE A 223 -17.49 -10.16 -2.93
C ILE A 223 -18.46 -11.24 -3.44
N LEU A 224 -17.95 -12.10 -4.31
CA LEU A 224 -18.61 -13.31 -4.77
C LEU A 224 -18.01 -14.53 -4.06
N SER A 225 -18.87 -15.45 -3.65
CA SER A 225 -18.46 -16.75 -3.12
C SER A 225 -17.95 -17.69 -4.20
N ARG A 226 -17.51 -18.89 -3.80
CA ARG A 226 -17.14 -19.98 -4.70
C ARG A 226 -18.19 -20.28 -5.77
N THR A 227 -19.49 -20.15 -5.44
CA THR A 227 -20.59 -20.40 -6.39
C THR A 227 -20.91 -19.23 -7.31
N GLY A 228 -20.16 -18.13 -7.23
CA GLY A 228 -20.40 -16.91 -8.00
C GLY A 228 -21.53 -16.05 -7.45
N LYS A 229 -22.09 -16.38 -6.29
CA LYS A 229 -23.17 -15.61 -5.66
C LYS A 229 -22.62 -14.44 -4.85
N ALA A 230 -23.20 -13.26 -5.02
CA ALA A 230 -22.96 -12.12 -4.15
C ALA A 230 -23.33 -12.48 -2.71
N ILE A 231 -22.49 -12.06 -1.77
CA ILE A 231 -22.70 -12.32 -0.35
C ILE A 231 -23.51 -11.15 0.22
N MET A 232 -24.65 -11.46 0.82
CA MET A 232 -25.64 -10.46 1.23
C MET A 232 -25.95 -10.57 2.73
N SER A 233 -26.25 -9.45 3.36
CA SER A 233 -26.86 -9.39 4.70
C SER A 233 -28.02 -8.42 4.70
N GLY A 234 -29.24 -8.96 4.73
CA GLY A 234 -30.44 -8.17 4.43
C GLY A 234 -30.35 -7.62 3.01
N ALA A 235 -30.44 -6.28 2.86
CA ALA A 235 -30.33 -5.59 1.58
C ALA A 235 -28.89 -5.17 1.22
N MET A 236 -27.94 -5.30 2.14
CA MET A 236 -26.56 -4.88 1.92
C MET A 236 -25.75 -5.98 1.26
N VAL A 237 -24.93 -5.60 0.28
CA VAL A 237 -23.93 -6.47 -0.34
C VAL A 237 -22.60 -6.33 0.39
N LEU A 238 -21.90 -7.45 0.61
CA LEU A 238 -20.54 -7.44 1.13
C LEU A 238 -19.59 -6.97 0.03
N THR A 239 -18.86 -5.89 0.29
CA THR A 239 -17.78 -5.39 -0.56
C THR A 239 -16.43 -5.65 0.10
N LEU A 240 -15.37 -5.40 -0.65
CA LEU A 240 -14.02 -5.49 -0.13
C LEU A 240 -13.79 -4.48 1.00
N ALA A 241 -14.41 -3.30 0.96
CA ALA A 241 -14.26 -2.26 1.96
C ALA A 241 -14.64 -2.74 3.36
N GLU A 242 -15.71 -3.54 3.50
CA GLU A 242 -16.06 -4.13 4.78
C GLU A 242 -15.01 -5.15 5.25
N ILE A 243 -14.47 -5.98 4.36
CA ILE A 243 -13.36 -6.92 4.71
C ILE A 243 -12.14 -6.15 5.20
N LEU A 244 -11.80 -5.05 4.53
CA LEU A 244 -10.67 -4.20 4.90
C LEU A 244 -10.90 -3.54 6.27
N GLU A 245 -12.11 -3.07 6.53
CA GLU A 245 -12.49 -2.50 7.83
C GLU A 245 -12.43 -3.54 8.94
N TRP A 246 -12.90 -4.76 8.70
CA TRP A 246 -12.79 -5.87 9.65
C TRP A 246 -11.33 -6.22 9.96
N GLY A 247 -10.46 -6.20 8.94
CA GLY A 247 -9.02 -6.35 9.12
C GLY A 247 -8.43 -5.26 10.02
N ARG A 248 -8.79 -4.00 9.79
CA ARG A 248 -8.33 -2.86 10.61
C ARG A 248 -8.80 -2.96 12.07
N ILE A 249 -10.07 -3.29 12.29
CA ILE A 249 -10.64 -3.43 13.63
C ILE A 249 -9.95 -4.58 14.38
N SER A 250 -9.76 -5.73 13.72
CA SER A 250 -9.10 -6.89 14.30
C SER A 250 -7.63 -6.61 14.64
N ASP A 251 -6.88 -5.92 13.77
CA ASP A 251 -5.49 -5.51 14.02
C ASP A 251 -5.38 -4.55 15.22
N ASN A 252 -6.30 -3.58 15.32
CA ASN A 252 -6.36 -2.66 16.47
C ASN A 252 -6.69 -3.38 17.78
N PHE A 253 -7.65 -4.30 17.75
CA PHE A 253 -8.00 -5.12 18.92
C PHE A 253 -6.79 -5.93 19.39
N CYS A 254 -6.12 -6.63 18.46
CA CYS A 254 -4.93 -7.42 18.76
C CYS A 254 -3.82 -6.54 19.35
N THR A 255 -3.55 -5.38 18.73
CA THR A 255 -2.49 -4.46 19.16
C THR A 255 -2.76 -3.95 20.59
N ARG A 256 -3.97 -3.47 20.89
CA ARG A 256 -4.31 -2.95 22.23
C ARG A 256 -4.19 -4.03 23.34
N ARG A 257 -4.56 -5.27 23.05
CA ARG A 257 -4.48 -6.38 24.02
C ARG A 257 -3.06 -6.92 24.19
N VAL A 258 -2.26 -7.00 23.12
CA VAL A 258 -0.85 -7.38 23.20
C VAL A 258 -0.05 -6.41 24.08
N HIS A 259 -0.35 -5.12 24.06
CA HIS A 259 0.33 -4.14 24.92
C HIS A 259 -0.22 -4.07 26.36
N GLY A 260 -1.43 -4.59 26.63
CA GLY A 260 -2.12 -4.44 27.92
C GLY A 260 -2.13 -5.68 28.82
N THR A 261 -1.86 -6.87 28.30
CA THR A 261 -1.92 -8.16 29.04
C THR A 261 -0.73 -9.06 28.70
N ALA A 262 -0.54 -10.16 29.44
CA ALA A 262 0.41 -11.20 29.04
C ALA A 262 0.17 -11.61 27.58
N GLU A 263 1.23 -11.68 26.78
CA GLU A 263 1.15 -11.92 25.33
C GLU A 263 0.31 -13.18 25.02
N ASP A 264 -0.83 -13.03 24.34
CA ASP A 264 -1.59 -14.15 23.78
C ASP A 264 -1.06 -14.47 22.37
N PRO A 265 -0.38 -15.62 22.17
CA PRO A 265 0.20 -15.98 20.87
C PRO A 265 -0.83 -16.02 19.73
N ARG A 266 -2.11 -16.29 20.05
CA ARG A 266 -3.19 -16.36 19.05
C ARG A 266 -3.51 -14.98 18.49
N LEU A 267 -3.50 -13.94 19.33
CA LEU A 267 -3.71 -12.56 18.90
C LEU A 267 -2.56 -12.09 18.01
N GLN A 268 -1.32 -12.47 18.36
CA GLN A 268 -0.16 -12.19 17.52
C GLN A 268 -0.24 -12.91 16.17
N GLU A 269 -0.68 -14.17 16.13
CA GLU A 269 -0.88 -14.91 14.87
C GLU A 269 -1.95 -14.25 13.99
N ILE A 270 -3.11 -13.90 14.56
CA ILE A 270 -4.19 -13.19 13.87
C ILE A 270 -3.67 -11.88 13.27
N ARG A 271 -2.96 -11.07 14.08
CA ARG A 271 -2.33 -9.81 13.66
C ARG A 271 -1.36 -10.03 12.51
N ASN A 272 -0.46 -11.00 12.63
CA ASN A 272 0.51 -11.34 11.59
C ASN A 272 -0.17 -11.73 10.27
N ILE A 273 -1.27 -12.50 10.33
CA ILE A 273 -2.01 -12.86 9.12
C ILE A 273 -2.65 -11.62 8.49
N ILE A 274 -3.32 -10.78 9.27
CA ILE A 274 -3.95 -9.54 8.76
C ILE A 274 -2.92 -8.60 8.11
N GLN A 275 -1.77 -8.41 8.77
CA GLN A 275 -0.69 -7.55 8.29
C GLN A 275 0.00 -8.11 7.05
N SER A 276 0.31 -9.41 7.03
CA SER A 276 0.90 -10.07 5.85
C SER A 276 -0.05 -10.09 4.65
N LYS A 277 -1.37 -10.05 4.89
CA LYS A 277 -2.36 -9.86 3.81
C LYS A 277 -2.51 -8.39 3.41
N GLY A 278 -1.94 -7.44 4.14
CA GLY A 278 -1.99 -6.02 3.78
C GLY A 278 -3.37 -5.38 3.96
N LEU A 279 -4.28 -5.96 4.74
CA LEU A 279 -5.63 -5.39 4.88
C LEU A 279 -5.61 -3.99 5.51
N VAL A 280 -4.76 -3.78 6.51
CA VAL A 280 -4.57 -2.48 7.16
C VAL A 280 -3.99 -1.46 6.16
N ALA A 281 -2.99 -1.87 5.37
CA ALA A 281 -2.39 -1.02 4.35
C ALA A 281 -3.38 -0.63 3.25
N LEU A 282 -4.18 -1.59 2.77
CA LEU A 282 -5.27 -1.35 1.82
C LEU A 282 -6.31 -0.38 2.39
N ARG A 283 -6.72 -0.58 3.65
CA ARG A 283 -7.72 0.26 4.31
C ARG A 283 -7.24 1.70 4.50
N ALA A 284 -5.97 1.87 4.81
CA ALA A 284 -5.32 3.17 5.00
C ALA A 284 -4.91 3.84 3.67
N ARG A 285 -5.07 3.15 2.53
CA ARG A 285 -4.64 3.56 1.19
C ARG A 285 -3.21 4.11 1.09
N ASN A 286 -2.33 3.71 2.00
CA ASN A 286 -0.94 4.10 2.00
C ASN A 286 -0.14 3.20 1.03
N LYS A 287 0.36 3.79 -0.06
CA LYS A 287 1.04 3.07 -1.14
C LYS A 287 2.31 2.35 -0.66
N MET A 288 3.02 2.90 0.32
CA MET A 288 4.27 2.33 0.85
C MET A 288 4.00 1.18 1.81
N ALA A 289 2.99 1.31 2.66
CA ALA A 289 2.51 0.21 3.47
C ALA A 289 2.01 -0.94 2.58
N LEU A 290 1.42 -0.61 1.42
CA LEU A 290 1.00 -1.61 0.45
C LEU A 290 2.19 -2.27 -0.25
N LEU A 291 3.22 -1.51 -0.64
CA LEU A 291 4.47 -2.07 -1.18
C LEU A 291 5.14 -3.02 -0.18
N ASN A 292 5.13 -2.68 1.11
CA ASN A 292 5.58 -3.57 2.18
C ASN A 292 4.75 -4.86 2.23
N ALA A 293 3.42 -4.74 2.25
CA ALA A 293 2.53 -5.90 2.25
C ALA A 293 2.70 -6.78 1.00
N SER A 294 3.08 -6.18 -0.13
CA SER A 294 3.32 -6.87 -1.40
C SER A 294 4.45 -7.92 -1.29
N MET A 295 5.43 -7.69 -0.42
CA MET A 295 6.56 -8.60 -0.18
C MET A 295 6.10 -9.91 0.46
N HIS A 296 5.01 -9.88 1.23
CA HIS A 296 4.42 -11.06 1.88
C HIS A 296 3.43 -11.83 0.99
N ARG A 297 3.01 -11.25 -0.14
CA ARG A 297 2.15 -11.94 -1.12
C ARG A 297 2.95 -12.97 -1.94
N THR A 298 2.26 -13.84 -2.65
CA THR A 298 2.88 -14.87 -3.50
C THR A 298 2.96 -14.39 -4.95
N ALA A 299 4.16 -14.43 -5.50
CA ALA A 299 4.46 -14.20 -6.91
C ALA A 299 5.10 -15.47 -7.49
N SER A 300 4.53 -16.01 -8.57
CA SER A 300 5.06 -17.24 -9.22
C SER A 300 6.28 -16.93 -10.09
N ILE A 301 6.32 -15.72 -10.67
CA ILE A 301 7.43 -15.20 -11.44
C ILE A 301 8.09 -14.10 -10.60
N PRO A 302 9.43 -14.10 -10.40
CA PRO A 302 10.09 -13.10 -9.57
C PRO A 302 9.78 -11.64 -9.98
N SER A 303 9.78 -11.33 -11.29
CA SER A 303 9.50 -9.98 -11.80
C SER A 303 8.07 -9.48 -11.53
N ASP A 304 7.11 -10.37 -11.26
CA ASP A 304 5.76 -9.98 -10.85
C ASP A 304 5.77 -9.21 -9.52
N ARG A 305 6.82 -9.33 -8.71
CA ARG A 305 7.02 -8.51 -7.49
C ARG A 305 6.92 -7.02 -7.77
N VAL A 306 7.33 -6.57 -8.95
CA VAL A 306 7.20 -5.18 -9.39
C VAL A 306 5.97 -5.00 -10.29
N TYR A 307 5.77 -5.87 -11.29
CA TYR A 307 4.65 -5.71 -12.22
C TYR A 307 3.27 -5.79 -11.55
N GLY A 308 3.14 -6.59 -10.49
CA GLY A 308 1.91 -6.76 -9.73
C GLY A 308 1.60 -5.65 -8.73
N ILE A 309 2.47 -4.63 -8.60
CA ILE A 309 2.25 -3.51 -7.67
C ILE A 309 2.50 -2.12 -8.28
N GLN A 310 3.27 -2.01 -9.37
CA GLN A 310 3.66 -0.72 -9.97
C GLN A 310 2.49 0.22 -10.30
N GLN A 311 1.30 -0.30 -10.63
CA GLN A 311 0.17 0.54 -11.03
C GLN A 311 -0.54 1.18 -9.82
N VAL A 312 -0.26 0.74 -8.60
CA VAL A 312 -0.62 1.47 -7.37
C VAL A 312 -0.02 2.87 -7.38
N PHE A 313 1.18 3.00 -7.95
CA PHE A 313 1.91 4.25 -8.10
C PHE A 313 1.66 4.94 -9.44
N GLY A 314 0.98 4.27 -10.39
CA GLY A 314 0.73 4.79 -11.73
C GLY A 314 1.90 4.62 -12.70
N PHE A 315 2.85 3.74 -12.40
CA PHE A 315 4.04 3.54 -13.23
C PHE A 315 3.90 2.36 -14.20
N ARG A 316 4.57 2.47 -15.35
CA ARG A 316 4.74 1.41 -16.35
C ARG A 316 6.24 1.16 -16.56
N LEU A 317 6.76 0.15 -15.86
CA LEU A 317 8.17 -0.20 -15.80
C LEU A 317 8.48 -1.41 -16.67
N GLY A 318 9.77 -1.65 -16.93
CA GLY A 318 10.25 -2.81 -17.67
C GLY A 318 9.46 -3.08 -18.96
N LYS A 319 9.00 -4.34 -19.13
CA LYS A 319 8.23 -4.78 -20.31
C LYS A 319 6.88 -4.08 -20.47
N THR A 320 6.33 -3.50 -19.40
CA THR A 320 5.03 -2.82 -19.45
C THR A 320 5.12 -1.36 -19.91
N SER A 321 6.32 -0.79 -19.95
CA SER A 321 6.59 0.52 -20.53
C SER A 321 6.27 0.51 -22.02
N ILE A 322 5.63 1.57 -22.53
CA ILE A 322 5.35 1.69 -23.97
C ILE A 322 6.67 1.81 -24.78
N ASN A 323 7.74 2.28 -24.12
CA ASN A 323 9.06 2.41 -24.70
C ASN A 323 9.94 1.15 -24.52
N ALA A 324 9.39 0.06 -23.97
CA ALA A 324 10.12 -1.18 -23.78
C ALA A 324 10.66 -1.72 -25.11
N GLN A 325 11.90 -2.19 -25.11
CA GLN A 325 12.48 -2.82 -26.29
C GLN A 325 11.92 -4.26 -26.42
N ALA A 326 11.43 -4.60 -27.61
CA ALA A 326 10.91 -5.94 -27.87
C ALA A 326 12.00 -7.00 -27.61
N GLY A 327 11.65 -8.05 -26.86
CA GLY A 327 12.57 -9.12 -26.48
C GLY A 327 13.51 -8.78 -25.31
N GLN A 328 13.53 -7.55 -24.80
CA GLN A 328 14.35 -7.21 -23.64
C GLN A 328 13.81 -7.89 -22.38
N GLU A 329 14.68 -8.59 -21.67
CA GLU A 329 14.39 -9.14 -20.35
C GLU A 329 14.78 -8.16 -19.24
N TYR A 330 14.04 -8.20 -18.15
CA TYR A 330 14.27 -7.38 -16.98
C TYR A 330 14.33 -8.28 -15.77
N THR A 331 15.46 -8.26 -15.08
CA THR A 331 15.63 -8.95 -13.79
C THR A 331 14.78 -8.28 -12.72
N LEU A 332 14.50 -8.99 -11.63
CA LEU A 332 13.82 -8.39 -10.49
C LEU A 332 14.60 -7.18 -9.95
N ASP A 333 15.90 -7.32 -9.75
CA ASP A 333 16.76 -6.24 -9.22
C ASP A 333 16.69 -4.96 -10.08
N ALA A 334 16.72 -5.11 -11.42
CA ALA A 334 16.60 -3.98 -12.33
C ALA A 334 15.23 -3.30 -12.23
N LEU A 335 14.16 -4.08 -12.07
CA LEU A 335 12.80 -3.56 -11.89
C LEU A 335 12.61 -2.89 -10.53
N GLU A 336 13.21 -3.43 -9.46
CA GLU A 336 13.16 -2.83 -8.12
C GLU A 336 13.90 -1.49 -8.08
N VAL A 337 15.02 -1.37 -8.79
CA VAL A 337 15.73 -0.11 -8.97
C VAL A 337 14.86 0.90 -9.75
N GLN A 338 14.27 0.50 -10.88
CA GLN A 338 13.36 1.37 -11.64
C GLN A 338 12.16 1.82 -10.80
N LEU A 339 11.56 0.91 -10.04
CA LEU A 339 10.44 1.23 -9.15
C LEU A 339 10.87 2.21 -8.06
N ALA A 340 12.02 1.97 -7.42
CA ALA A 340 12.53 2.84 -6.38
C ALA A 340 12.85 4.25 -6.90
N GLU A 341 13.48 4.37 -8.07
CA GLU A 341 13.78 5.65 -8.71
C GLU A 341 12.50 6.45 -9.02
N GLU A 342 11.49 5.80 -9.60
CA GLU A 342 10.21 6.44 -9.92
C GLU A 342 9.44 6.84 -8.64
N ILE A 343 9.40 6.00 -7.61
CA ILE A 343 8.80 6.34 -6.31
C ILE A 343 9.55 7.52 -5.68
N LEU A 344 10.89 7.48 -5.65
CA LEU A 344 11.74 8.51 -5.06
C LEU A 344 11.50 9.88 -5.72
N THR A 345 11.39 9.89 -7.05
CA THR A 345 11.25 11.13 -7.83
C THR A 345 9.84 11.70 -7.76
N ASN A 346 8.81 10.85 -7.89
CA ASN A 346 7.42 11.30 -7.97
C ASN A 346 6.76 11.47 -6.59
N GLU A 347 7.20 10.67 -5.60
CA GLU A 347 6.63 10.56 -4.26
C GLU A 347 7.72 10.70 -3.17
N PRO A 348 8.52 11.78 -3.16
CA PRO A 348 9.75 11.90 -2.38
C PRO A 348 9.57 11.64 -0.88
N ILE A 349 8.44 12.06 -0.32
CA ILE A 349 8.16 11.95 1.11
C ILE A 349 7.76 10.52 1.45
N LEU A 350 6.79 9.96 0.71
CA LEU A 350 6.37 8.57 0.88
C LEU A 350 7.52 7.60 0.67
N SER A 351 8.37 7.85 -0.33
CA SER A 351 9.53 7.00 -0.63
C SER A 351 10.42 6.74 0.59
N GLN A 352 10.47 7.70 1.52
CA GLN A 352 11.32 7.63 2.71
C GLN A 352 10.55 7.32 3.99
N THR A 353 9.22 7.26 4.00
CA THR A 353 8.39 6.96 5.18
C THR A 353 8.33 5.45 5.50
N HIS A 354 9.49 4.83 5.61
CA HIS A 354 9.67 3.46 6.10
C HIS A 354 10.81 3.44 7.12
N VAL A 355 11.20 2.28 7.62
CA VAL A 355 12.43 2.03 8.38
C VAL A 355 13.00 0.69 7.97
N PHE A 356 14.30 0.48 8.12
CA PHE A 356 14.91 -0.84 7.91
C PHE A 356 14.90 -1.66 9.19
N MET A 357 14.40 -2.90 9.11
CA MET A 357 14.33 -3.87 10.20
C MET A 357 15.63 -4.65 10.40
N HIS A 358 16.55 -4.55 9.44
CA HIS A 358 17.86 -5.22 9.44
C HIS A 358 18.89 -4.26 8.82
N PRO A 359 20.19 -4.43 9.13
CA PRO A 359 21.24 -3.65 8.48
C PRO A 359 21.18 -3.75 6.96
N VAL A 360 21.12 -2.59 6.31
CA VAL A 360 21.16 -2.44 4.85
C VAL A 360 22.43 -1.68 4.45
N PRO A 361 23.13 -2.10 3.37
CA PRO A 361 24.29 -1.38 2.87
C PRO A 361 23.97 0.11 2.68
N VAL A 362 24.88 0.98 3.13
CA VAL A 362 24.67 2.43 3.13
C VAL A 362 24.26 2.97 1.76
N ARG A 363 24.86 2.44 0.68
CA ARG A 363 24.53 2.79 -0.71
C ARG A 363 23.10 2.48 -1.16
N ASP A 364 22.40 1.58 -0.46
CA ASP A 364 21.07 1.06 -0.80
C ASP A 364 19.97 1.59 0.12
N ARG A 365 20.31 2.41 1.13
CA ARG A 365 19.35 2.94 2.13
C ARG A 365 18.37 3.97 1.58
N TRP A 366 18.55 4.40 0.33
CA TRP A 366 17.65 5.32 -0.35
C TRP A 366 16.37 4.66 -0.88
N LYS A 367 16.39 3.33 -1.06
CA LYS A 367 15.27 2.56 -1.60
C LYS A 367 14.69 1.60 -0.57
N MET A 368 13.37 1.41 -0.67
CA MET A 368 12.67 0.38 0.08
C MET A 368 13.07 -1.01 -0.42
N ASN A 369 13.19 -1.99 0.49
CA ASN A 369 13.50 -3.38 0.15
C ASN A 369 12.77 -4.35 1.11
N ALA A 370 13.05 -5.65 0.98
CA ALA A 370 12.44 -6.71 1.80
C ALA A 370 12.66 -6.54 3.32
N CYS A 371 13.66 -5.76 3.74
CA CYS A 371 13.93 -5.44 5.13
C CYS A 371 13.20 -4.18 5.60
N SER A 372 12.51 -3.44 4.73
CA SER A 372 11.80 -2.23 5.11
C SER A 372 10.46 -2.53 5.81
N MET A 373 10.00 -1.61 6.66
CA MET A 373 8.66 -1.61 7.26
C MET A 373 8.14 -0.17 7.35
N VAL A 374 6.83 0.05 7.21
CA VAL A 374 6.22 1.36 7.47
C VAL A 374 5.76 1.41 8.94
N PRO A 375 6.22 2.36 9.77
CA PRO A 375 5.78 2.48 11.16
C PRO A 375 4.28 2.70 11.29
N SER A 376 3.67 2.13 12.35
CA SER A 376 2.21 2.09 12.58
C SER A 376 1.54 3.47 12.52
N SER A 377 2.16 4.47 13.15
CA SER A 377 1.72 5.88 13.16
C SER A 377 1.73 6.50 11.76
N ILE A 378 2.74 6.16 10.96
CA ILE A 378 2.97 6.65 9.59
C ILE A 378 2.06 5.93 8.57
N LYS A 379 1.61 4.69 8.84
CA LYS A 379 0.72 3.93 7.93
C LYS A 379 -0.57 4.67 7.61
N THR A 380 -1.06 5.51 8.52
CA THR A 380 -2.30 6.28 8.35
C THR A 380 -2.12 7.57 7.57
N LEU A 381 -0.88 7.92 7.24
CA LEU A 381 -0.58 9.11 6.44
C LEU A 381 -0.97 8.85 4.99
N GLU A 382 -2.01 9.55 4.55
CA GLU A 382 -2.29 9.76 3.13
C GLU A 382 -1.80 11.18 2.78
N PRO A 383 -0.55 11.36 2.30
CA PRO A 383 -0.13 12.61 1.69
C PRO A 383 -0.83 12.73 0.34
N ARG A 384 -2.12 13.01 0.36
CA ARG A 384 -2.89 13.33 -0.85
C ARG A 384 -2.31 14.60 -1.49
N ASP A 385 -2.80 14.89 -2.69
CA ASP A 385 -2.72 16.19 -3.37
C ASP A 385 -3.39 17.35 -2.59
N ASP A 386 -3.41 17.29 -1.25
CA ASP A 386 -3.87 18.40 -0.44
C ASP A 386 -2.94 19.59 -0.76
N PRO A 387 -3.45 20.69 -1.32
CA PRO A 387 -2.64 21.88 -1.60
C PRO A 387 -1.99 22.47 -0.34
N LYS A 388 -2.42 22.04 0.86
CA LYS A 388 -1.80 22.38 2.14
C LYS A 388 -0.54 21.57 2.42
N PHE A 389 -0.36 20.42 1.77
CA PHE A 389 0.86 19.64 1.85
C PHE A 389 1.95 20.31 1.02
N LYS A 390 2.95 20.85 1.70
CA LYS A 390 4.07 21.53 1.05
C LYS A 390 5.27 20.60 1.04
N ARG A 391 5.62 20.09 -0.15
CA ARG A 391 6.88 19.38 -0.38
C ARG A 391 8.05 20.33 -0.04
N ARG A 392 8.97 19.90 0.81
CA ARG A 392 10.15 20.69 1.24
C ARG A 392 11.47 20.05 0.84
N CYS A 393 11.42 18.86 0.24
CA CYS A 393 12.57 18.16 -0.29
C CYS A 393 12.29 17.64 -1.71
N SER A 394 13.39 17.31 -2.38
CA SER A 394 13.42 16.70 -3.70
C SER A 394 14.54 15.67 -3.72
N PHE A 395 14.33 14.59 -4.46
CA PHE A 395 15.30 13.54 -4.69
C PHE A 395 15.33 13.22 -6.19
N TRP A 396 16.48 12.83 -6.71
CA TRP A 396 16.65 12.45 -8.12
C TRP A 396 17.86 11.53 -8.31
N VAL A 397 17.92 10.83 -9.44
CA VAL A 397 19.10 10.08 -9.87
C VAL A 397 19.86 10.92 -10.89
N GLN A 398 21.13 11.21 -10.60
CA GLN A 398 22.03 11.95 -11.48
C GLN A 398 22.89 10.99 -12.29
N LYS A 399 22.74 11.06 -13.62
CA LYS A 399 23.51 10.25 -14.58
C LYS A 399 24.87 10.90 -14.83
N SER A 400 25.80 10.69 -13.89
CA SER A 400 27.15 11.27 -13.93
C SER A 400 28.19 10.40 -14.67
N GLY A 401 27.90 9.12 -14.94
CA GLY A 401 28.83 8.22 -15.62
C GLY A 401 28.21 6.90 -16.12
N PRO A 402 28.99 6.05 -16.82
CA PRO A 402 28.49 4.81 -17.41
C PRO A 402 28.21 3.68 -16.40
N GLU A 403 28.86 3.70 -15.23
CA GLU A 403 28.85 2.56 -14.29
C GLU A 403 28.05 2.82 -13.01
N ILE A 404 28.11 4.04 -12.48
CA ILE A 404 27.49 4.41 -11.20
C ILE A 404 26.73 5.72 -11.42
N GLU A 405 25.45 5.69 -11.09
CA GLU A 405 24.62 6.89 -11.02
C GLU A 405 24.45 7.28 -9.55
N GLU A 406 24.49 8.57 -9.26
CA GLU A 406 24.39 9.08 -7.90
C GLU A 406 22.93 9.40 -7.57
N VAL A 407 22.46 8.99 -6.40
CA VAL A 407 21.15 9.40 -5.89
C VAL A 407 21.35 10.66 -5.09
N TRP A 408 20.70 11.76 -5.48
CA TRP A 408 20.84 13.05 -4.85
C TRP A 408 19.58 13.44 -4.09
N TRP A 409 19.75 14.28 -3.07
CA TRP A 409 18.67 14.95 -2.37
C TRP A 409 18.94 16.45 -2.24
N LYS A 410 17.88 17.23 -2.08
CA LYS A 410 17.91 18.66 -1.80
C LYS A 410 16.74 19.07 -0.93
N GLY A 411 16.99 19.88 0.10
CA GLY A 411 15.93 20.46 0.94
C GLY A 411 16.48 21.18 2.16
N CYS A 412 15.57 21.63 3.02
CA CYS A 412 15.93 22.32 4.26
C CYS A 412 16.30 21.32 5.36
N THR A 413 17.41 21.54 6.04
CA THR A 413 17.86 20.75 7.19
C THR A 413 18.00 21.58 8.46
N THR A 414 17.79 20.96 9.62
CA THR A 414 18.16 21.50 10.94
C THR A 414 18.96 20.45 11.72
N PRO A 415 19.89 20.83 12.61
CA PRO A 415 20.53 19.87 13.50
C PRO A 415 19.50 19.11 14.34
N LEU A 416 19.66 17.80 14.50
CA LEU A 416 18.73 16.97 15.29
C LEU A 416 18.59 17.49 16.73
N GLU A 417 19.70 17.95 17.32
CA GLU A 417 19.71 18.52 18.67
C GLU A 417 18.73 19.69 18.84
N LYS A 418 18.51 20.52 17.80
CA LYS A 418 17.60 21.67 17.87
C LYS A 418 16.15 21.23 17.93
N LEU A 419 15.83 20.19 17.17
CA LEU A 419 14.49 19.60 17.14
C LEU A 419 14.23 18.74 18.38
N ALA A 420 15.26 18.12 18.94
CA ALA A 420 15.18 17.33 20.17
C ALA A 420 15.25 18.18 21.44
N ASP A 421 15.69 19.44 21.39
CA ASP A 421 15.81 20.30 22.58
C ASP A 421 14.42 20.62 23.17
N PRO A 422 14.10 20.14 24.39
CA PRO A 422 12.83 20.43 25.05
C PRO A 422 12.57 21.94 25.24
N ALA A 423 13.62 22.76 25.33
CA ALA A 423 13.51 24.21 25.42
C ALA A 423 13.01 24.83 24.11
N SER A 424 13.39 24.27 22.95
CA SER A 424 12.85 24.68 21.65
C SER A 424 11.35 24.54 21.61
N TRP A 425 10.80 23.48 22.20
CA TRP A 425 9.35 23.22 22.24
C TRP A 425 8.55 24.17 23.14
N GLY A 426 9.19 25.17 23.75
CA GLY A 426 8.51 26.13 24.63
C GLY A 426 7.96 25.46 25.90
N ILE A 427 8.46 24.28 26.25
CA ILE A 427 8.09 23.52 27.44
C ILE A 427 8.81 24.14 28.65
N ARG A 428 8.51 25.42 28.91
CA ARG A 428 8.63 25.98 30.23
C ARG A 428 7.23 26.06 30.77
N VAL A 429 6.78 24.96 31.37
CA VAL A 429 5.73 24.91 32.40
C VAL A 429 4.60 25.88 32.09
N LEU A 430 3.60 25.42 31.31
CA LEU A 430 2.25 25.90 31.58
C LEU A 430 2.03 25.62 33.07
N SER A 431 2.18 26.66 33.90
CA SER A 431 1.66 26.62 35.26
C SER A 431 0.22 26.13 35.17
N PRO A 432 -0.26 25.34 36.15
CA PRO A 432 -1.65 24.89 36.15
C PRO A 432 -2.52 26.08 35.80
N LEU A 433 -3.27 25.97 34.71
CA LEU A 433 -4.23 27.00 34.32
C LEU A 433 -5.04 27.32 35.58
N PRO A 434 -5.07 28.58 36.04
CA PRO A 434 -5.76 28.92 37.27
C PRO A 434 -7.23 28.55 37.11
N ASP A 435 -7.67 27.52 37.85
CA ASP A 435 -9.05 27.06 38.04
C ASP A 435 -10.09 27.76 37.15
N SER A 436 -10.03 27.54 35.83
CA SER A 436 -10.99 28.14 34.91
C SER A 436 -12.18 27.19 34.85
N ASP A 437 -13.26 27.66 35.46
CA ASP A 437 -14.60 27.08 35.58
C ASP A 437 -15.01 26.03 34.52
N GLU A 438 -15.72 25.03 35.03
CA GLU A 438 -16.10 23.68 34.57
C GLU A 438 -16.62 23.45 33.12
N ASP A 439 -16.63 24.43 32.20
CA ASP A 439 -17.40 24.31 30.94
C ASP A 439 -16.59 24.01 29.66
N HIS A 440 -15.27 23.82 29.74
CA HIS A 440 -14.42 23.50 28.57
C HIS A 440 -14.10 22.00 28.39
N GLU A 441 -14.82 21.10 29.07
CA GLU A 441 -14.51 19.66 29.14
C GLU A 441 -14.74 18.83 27.86
N TRP A 442 -15.40 19.36 26.83
CA TRP A 442 -15.89 18.57 25.69
C TRP A 442 -14.98 18.54 24.45
N TRP A 443 -13.85 19.24 24.46
CA TRP A 443 -12.96 19.35 23.28
C TRP A 443 -11.76 18.41 23.30
N LEU A 444 -11.54 17.68 24.40
CA LEU A 444 -10.44 16.75 24.56
C LEU A 444 -11.00 15.32 24.60
N ASP A 445 -10.54 14.50 23.66
CA ASP A 445 -10.74 13.05 23.67
C ASP A 445 -10.44 12.51 25.10
N PRO A 446 -11.27 11.65 25.70
CA PRO A 446 -11.02 11.08 27.03
C PRO A 446 -9.63 10.41 27.15
N ARG A 447 -9.05 9.91 26.04
CA ARG A 447 -7.66 9.42 25.98
C ARG A 447 -6.63 10.51 26.24
N VAL A 448 -6.97 11.76 25.96
CA VAL A 448 -6.14 12.93 26.23
C VAL A 448 -6.31 13.39 27.68
N LYS A 449 -7.39 13.09 28.41
CA LYS A 449 -7.53 13.56 29.81
C LYS A 449 -6.56 12.89 30.79
N GLU A 450 -6.19 11.62 30.57
CA GLU A 450 -5.15 10.95 31.38
C GLU A 450 -3.72 11.25 30.89
N ASP A 451 -3.54 11.59 29.60
CA ASP A 451 -2.25 11.94 28.98
C ASP A 451 -1.98 13.46 28.86
N ALA A 452 -2.92 14.32 29.30
CA ALA A 452 -2.91 15.78 29.09
C ALA A 452 -1.74 16.53 29.76
N TRP A 453 -0.98 15.84 30.62
CA TRP A 453 0.07 16.44 31.42
C TRP A 453 1.49 16.24 30.88
N TRP A 454 1.67 15.66 29.69
CA TRP A 454 3.00 15.32 29.20
C TRP A 454 3.41 16.07 27.92
N PRO A 455 4.24 17.12 28.08
CA PRO A 455 4.95 17.80 26.99
C PRO A 455 5.94 16.94 26.20
N HIS A 456 6.16 15.68 26.58
CA HIS A 456 7.23 14.83 26.03
C HIS A 456 6.86 14.11 24.71
N TYR A 457 5.72 14.43 24.11
CA TYR A 457 5.19 13.69 22.94
C TYR A 457 5.39 14.38 21.59
N ALA A 458 6.25 15.38 21.54
CA ALA A 458 6.29 16.25 20.37
C ALA A 458 7.12 15.69 19.22
N LEU A 459 8.22 14.97 19.49
CA LEU A 459 9.10 14.33 18.51
C LEU A 459 9.06 12.81 18.70
N GLU A 460 8.90 12.08 17.61
CA GLU A 460 9.03 10.62 17.56
C GLU A 460 10.09 10.26 16.52
N ILE A 461 11.05 9.41 16.89
CA ILE A 461 12.11 8.93 16.00
C ILE A 461 11.94 7.44 15.80
N TYR A 462 11.90 7.02 14.54
CA TYR A 462 11.87 5.66 14.06
C TYR A 462 13.24 5.36 13.43
N PRO A 463 14.20 4.78 14.20
CA PRO A 463 15.53 4.52 13.68
C PRO A 463 15.49 3.55 12.51
N ASP A 464 16.51 3.54 11.65
CA ASP A 464 16.81 2.38 10.83
C ASP A 464 17.66 1.41 11.67
N VAL A 465 17.45 0.10 11.56
CA VAL A 465 18.35 -0.88 12.17
C VAL A 465 19.66 -0.84 11.39
N THR A 466 20.69 -0.28 12.00
CA THR A 466 22.06 -0.23 11.47
C THR A 466 23.00 -1.01 12.36
N GLU A 467 24.21 -1.34 11.88
CA GLU A 467 25.21 -2.03 12.71
C GLU A 467 25.60 -1.17 13.93
N GLU A 468 25.64 0.15 13.77
CA GLU A 468 25.95 1.10 14.82
C GLU A 468 24.86 1.19 15.89
N LEU A 469 23.62 0.81 15.57
CA LEU A 469 22.51 0.82 16.52
C LEU A 469 22.69 -0.25 17.61
N TYR A 470 23.44 -1.33 17.33
CA TYR A 470 23.77 -2.34 18.35
C TYR A 470 24.67 -1.80 19.48
N ASP A 471 25.32 -0.65 19.28
CA ASP A 471 26.07 0.03 20.34
C ASP A 471 25.16 0.81 21.32
N TYR A 472 23.88 1.01 20.97
CA TYR A 472 22.93 1.68 21.85
C TYR A 472 22.45 0.70 22.92
N ALA A 473 22.91 0.87 24.16
CA ALA A 473 22.63 -0.07 25.26
C ALA A 473 21.13 -0.28 25.57
N LYS A 474 20.26 0.67 25.18
CA LYS A 474 18.80 0.58 25.34
C LYS A 474 18.10 0.04 24.08
N PHE A 475 18.83 -0.29 23.02
CA PHE A 475 18.28 -0.95 21.85
C PHE A 475 18.04 -2.43 22.16
N GLU A 476 16.81 -2.74 22.53
CA GLU A 476 16.29 -4.10 22.41
C GLU A 476 15.81 -4.25 20.96
N ASN A 477 16.07 -5.38 20.30
CA ASN A 477 15.60 -5.66 18.93
C ASN A 477 14.22 -6.33 18.99
N PRO A 478 13.10 -5.58 18.97
CA PRO A 478 11.78 -6.10 19.22
C PRO A 478 11.17 -6.54 17.88
N PRO A 479 10.27 -7.53 17.92
CA PRO A 479 9.69 -8.11 16.71
C PRO A 479 8.79 -7.14 15.90
N SER A 480 8.43 -5.97 16.43
CA SER A 480 7.65 -4.94 15.73
C SER A 480 8.18 -3.53 16.03
N TYR A 481 8.24 -2.66 15.02
CA TYR A 481 8.88 -1.33 15.07
C TYR A 481 8.12 -0.24 15.87
N ASP A 482 7.47 -0.62 16.98
CA ASP A 482 6.98 0.34 17.98
C ASP A 482 8.13 0.82 18.90
N ILE A 483 9.36 0.88 18.36
CA ILE A 483 10.64 0.88 19.09
C ILE A 483 11.24 2.28 19.04
N ILE A 484 10.67 3.13 19.85
CA ILE A 484 11.34 3.82 20.95
C ILE A 484 10.15 4.38 21.74
N PRO A 485 9.99 4.03 23.02
CA PRO A 485 8.92 4.58 23.82
C PRO A 485 8.92 6.10 23.70
N ARG A 486 7.73 6.65 23.47
CA ARG A 486 7.54 8.10 23.44
C ARG A 486 8.12 8.75 24.70
N GLY A 487 8.53 10.00 24.59
CA GLY A 487 9.05 10.76 25.71
C GLY A 487 10.54 10.55 25.94
N GLU A 488 10.95 10.34 27.19
CA GLU A 488 12.36 10.38 27.62
C GLU A 488 13.26 9.45 26.79
N ALA A 489 12.79 8.24 26.44
CA ALA A 489 13.57 7.32 25.63
C ALA A 489 13.84 7.83 24.19
N CYS A 490 12.94 8.65 23.63
CA CYS A 490 13.15 9.30 22.34
C CYS A 490 14.20 10.41 22.42
N PHE A 491 14.19 11.20 23.50
CA PHE A 491 15.21 12.21 23.73
C PHE A 491 16.59 11.60 24.00
N ASP A 492 16.65 10.56 24.83
CA ASP A 492 17.87 9.78 25.08
C ASP A 492 18.46 9.23 23.78
N PHE A 493 17.59 8.74 22.90
CA PHE A 493 18.02 8.22 21.61
C PHE A 493 18.54 9.34 20.68
N ALA A 494 17.87 10.49 20.64
CA ALA A 494 18.33 11.65 19.88
C ALA A 494 19.69 12.14 20.39
N GLU A 495 19.88 12.23 21.71
CA GLU A 495 21.15 12.59 22.33
C GLU A 495 22.25 11.57 22.01
N TRP A 496 21.91 10.27 22.05
CA TRP A 496 22.85 9.21 21.67
C TRP A 496 23.29 9.36 20.21
N LEU A 497 22.38 9.61 19.26
CA LEU A 497 22.70 9.84 17.85
C LEU A 497 23.64 11.04 17.68
N VAL A 498 23.30 12.18 18.30
CA VAL A 498 24.09 13.41 18.25
C VAL A 498 25.50 13.19 18.83
N ARG A 499 25.62 12.44 19.93
CA ARG A 499 26.91 12.10 20.54
C ARG A 499 27.71 11.12 19.68
N LYS A 500 27.06 10.15 19.03
CA LYS A 500 27.70 9.13 18.19
C LYS A 500 28.32 9.75 16.93
N TYR A 501 27.63 10.70 16.30
CA TYR A 501 28.01 11.23 14.99
C TYR A 501 28.48 12.68 14.97
N SER A 502 28.23 13.47 16.02
CA SER A 502 28.38 14.94 16.14
C SER A 502 27.11 15.74 15.79
N PRO A 503 26.81 16.84 16.51
CA PRO A 503 25.72 17.76 16.15
C PRO A 503 25.80 18.32 14.74
N ALA A 504 27.01 18.64 14.26
CA ALA A 504 27.20 19.30 12.97
C ALA A 504 26.81 18.42 11.78
N THR A 505 26.97 17.10 11.91
CA THR A 505 26.73 16.10 10.87
C THR A 505 25.37 15.43 11.00
N THR A 506 24.75 15.46 12.19
CA THR A 506 23.45 14.82 12.46
C THR A 506 22.30 15.79 12.20
N GLN A 507 21.72 15.69 11.02
CA GLN A 507 20.72 16.64 10.51
C GLN A 507 19.35 15.96 10.36
N VAL A 508 18.29 16.76 10.43
CA VAL A 508 16.93 16.38 10.05
C VAL A 508 16.58 17.12 8.78
N LEU A 509 16.42 16.39 7.68
CA LEU A 509 15.85 16.91 6.43
C LEU A 509 14.34 17.02 6.58
N LEU A 510 13.79 18.23 6.48
CA LEU A 510 12.35 18.43 6.45
C LEU A 510 11.78 17.91 5.14
N MET A 511 11.01 16.84 5.23
CA MET A 511 10.35 16.26 4.06
C MET A 511 9.06 17.03 3.74
N GLY A 512 8.23 17.26 4.76
CA GLY A 512 7.01 18.04 4.63
C GLY A 512 6.21 18.09 5.93
N SER A 513 5.03 18.68 5.86
CA SER A 513 4.07 18.75 6.96
C SER A 513 2.68 18.37 6.49
N ILE A 514 2.02 17.44 7.17
CA ILE A 514 0.66 16.96 6.89
C ILE A 514 -0.31 17.60 7.87
N LEU A 515 -1.46 18.09 7.42
CA LEU A 515 -2.57 18.40 8.33
C LEU A 515 -3.38 17.12 8.51
N GLU A 516 -3.42 16.59 9.73
CA GLU A 516 -4.20 15.38 9.99
C GLU A 516 -5.70 15.73 9.96
N GLU A 517 -6.49 15.00 9.16
CA GLU A 517 -7.93 15.22 9.03
C GLU A 517 -8.62 15.15 10.41
N GLY A 518 -9.43 16.16 10.73
CA GLY A 518 -10.11 16.26 12.03
C GLY A 518 -9.24 16.80 13.17
N ARG A 519 -7.93 16.93 12.97
CA ARG A 519 -7.05 17.64 13.92
C ARG A 519 -6.68 19.02 13.42
N ARG A 520 -6.57 19.93 14.39
CA ARG A 520 -6.15 21.31 14.17
C ARG A 520 -4.62 21.43 14.01
N GLN A 521 -3.86 20.42 14.40
CA GLN A 521 -2.39 20.46 14.40
C GLN A 521 -1.82 19.87 13.10
N GLY A 522 -0.68 20.41 12.67
CA GLY A 522 0.12 19.78 11.62
C GLY A 522 1.00 18.68 12.19
N LEU A 523 1.43 17.74 11.35
CA LEU A 523 2.43 16.73 11.64
C LEU A 523 3.61 16.95 10.68
N GLY A 524 4.73 17.45 11.20
CA GLY A 524 5.99 17.49 10.48
C GLY A 524 6.58 16.10 10.33
N ILE A 525 7.23 15.85 9.19
CA ILE A 525 7.92 14.59 8.91
C ILE A 525 9.32 14.94 8.41
N GLY A 526 10.32 14.29 8.99
CA GLY A 526 11.71 14.48 8.64
C GLY A 526 12.48 13.18 8.47
N LEU A 527 13.56 13.27 7.71
CA LEU A 527 14.52 12.18 7.53
C LEU A 527 15.75 12.50 8.37
N VAL A 528 16.16 11.57 9.23
CA VAL A 528 17.37 11.74 10.05
C VAL A 528 18.57 11.28 9.22
N LEU A 529 19.47 12.23 8.93
CA LEU A 529 20.63 12.06 8.07
C LEU A 529 21.92 12.32 8.87
N VAL A 530 22.97 11.60 8.51
CA VAL A 530 24.33 11.80 9.02
C VAL A 530 25.27 12.07 7.86
N GLU A 531 25.90 13.25 7.86
CA GLU A 531 26.94 13.62 6.91
C GLU A 531 28.18 12.73 7.10
N GLN A 532 28.65 12.15 6.00
CA GLN A 532 29.89 11.40 5.88
C GLN A 532 30.89 12.23 5.05
N GLN A 533 31.94 11.59 4.53
CA GLN A 533 32.92 12.25 3.66
C GLN A 533 32.32 12.57 2.29
N ASP A 534 32.91 13.54 1.60
CA ASP A 534 32.62 13.87 0.19
C ASP A 534 31.14 14.19 -0.11
N ASN A 535 30.46 14.89 0.81
CA ASN A 535 29.05 15.26 0.70
C ASN A 535 28.10 14.05 0.57
N PHE A 536 28.52 12.88 1.05
CA PHE A 536 27.68 11.71 1.17
C PHE A 536 26.89 11.74 2.48
N TRP A 537 25.60 11.46 2.43
CA TRP A 537 24.68 11.50 3.55
C TRP A 537 24.06 10.14 3.78
N MET A 538 24.26 9.59 4.96
CA MET A 538 23.69 8.32 5.38
C MET A 538 22.38 8.54 6.11
N ARG A 539 21.33 7.84 5.69
CA ARG A 539 20.08 7.74 6.44
C ARG A 539 20.23 6.86 7.69
N VAL A 540 19.71 7.33 8.82
CA VAL A 540 19.69 6.59 10.10
C VAL A 540 18.29 6.45 10.72
N GLY A 541 17.26 7.01 10.08
CA GLY A 541 15.87 6.84 10.51
C GLY A 541 14.94 7.91 9.95
N VAL A 542 13.68 7.82 10.34
CA VAL A 542 12.63 8.81 10.05
C VAL A 542 12.18 9.39 11.38
N CYS A 543 11.75 10.65 11.39
CA CYS A 543 11.11 11.23 12.55
C CYS A 543 9.83 11.97 12.15
N GLN A 544 8.94 12.15 13.11
CA GLN A 544 7.76 12.98 12.96
C GLN A 544 7.52 13.82 14.20
N TRP A 545 6.84 14.94 14.04
CA TRP A 545 6.57 15.83 15.16
C TRP A 545 5.31 16.68 15.00
N TRP A 546 4.69 17.06 16.10
CA TRP A 546 3.48 17.90 16.05
C TRP A 546 3.81 19.37 15.86
N VAL A 547 3.03 20.05 15.02
CA VAL A 547 3.13 21.49 14.76
C VAL A 547 1.93 22.18 15.41
N PRO A 548 2.14 22.98 16.47
CA PRO A 548 1.08 23.64 17.21
C PRO A 548 0.48 24.81 16.41
N GLN A 549 -0.80 25.13 16.64
CA GLN A 549 -1.48 26.19 15.89
C GLN A 549 -1.02 27.61 16.25
N ASP A 550 -0.70 27.89 17.51
CA ASP A 550 -0.68 29.27 18.03
C ASP A 550 0.62 29.70 18.75
N ILE A 551 1.77 29.14 18.37
CA ILE A 551 3.04 29.39 19.11
C ILE A 551 4.09 30.13 18.27
N GLY A 552 3.76 31.35 17.82
CA GLY A 552 4.73 32.35 17.35
C GLY A 552 5.93 31.83 16.54
N THR A 553 7.14 32.05 17.06
CA THR A 553 8.42 31.64 16.43
C THR A 553 8.66 30.13 16.46
N LEU A 554 8.16 29.42 17.48
CA LEU A 554 8.27 27.96 17.55
C LEU A 554 7.50 27.29 16.41
N LYS A 555 6.27 27.73 16.16
CA LYS A 555 5.50 27.26 15.01
C LYS A 555 6.28 27.46 13.71
N GLN A 556 6.90 28.63 13.53
CA GLN A 556 7.73 28.89 12.35
C GLN A 556 8.87 27.88 12.25
N PHE A 557 9.61 27.63 13.33
CA PHE A 557 10.67 26.62 13.38
C PHE A 557 10.15 25.23 12.99
N LEU A 558 9.07 24.75 13.62
CA LEU A 558 8.53 23.41 13.35
C LEU A 558 7.91 23.26 11.96
N GLU A 559 7.55 24.36 11.30
CA GLU A 559 7.10 24.42 9.90
C GLU A 559 8.26 24.52 8.88
N GLY A 560 9.51 24.43 9.35
CA GLY A 560 10.69 24.58 8.49
C GLY A 560 10.98 26.02 8.09
N LYS A 561 10.74 26.98 8.99
CA LYS A 561 11.00 28.41 8.75
C LYS A 561 11.92 28.93 9.86
N GLY A 562 12.72 29.95 9.53
CA GLY A 562 13.63 30.58 10.48
C GLY A 562 15.10 30.27 10.15
N ALA A 563 16.00 30.85 10.93
CA ALA A 563 17.44 30.81 10.67
C ALA A 563 18.10 29.46 11.01
N ASP A 564 17.44 28.62 11.81
CA ASP A 564 17.95 27.29 12.17
C ASP A 564 17.74 26.23 11.07
N TRP A 565 17.03 26.58 9.99
CA TRP A 565 16.88 25.74 8.81
C TRP A 565 17.80 26.23 7.69
N GLU A 566 18.64 25.34 7.19
CA GLU A 566 19.60 25.61 6.12
C GLU A 566 19.25 24.79 4.88
N ASP A 567 19.29 25.41 3.70
CA ASP A 567 19.17 24.68 2.45
C ASP A 567 20.45 23.89 2.18
N ARG A 568 20.32 22.58 2.02
CA ARG A 568 21.43 21.66 1.74
C ARG A 568 21.07 20.70 0.62
N GLU A 569 22.10 20.11 0.02
CA GLU A 569 21.99 19.03 -0.95
C GLU A 569 23.19 18.10 -0.82
N GLY A 570 23.00 16.82 -1.16
CA GLY A 570 24.09 15.87 -1.15
C GLY A 570 23.72 14.51 -1.72
N ILE A 571 24.70 13.63 -1.72
CA ILE A 571 24.56 12.27 -2.23
C ILE A 571 23.91 11.42 -1.15
N PHE A 572 22.84 10.71 -1.50
CA PHE A 572 22.01 9.89 -0.62
C PHE A 572 22.23 8.38 -0.83
N GLY A 573 22.89 8.02 -1.93
CA GLY A 573 23.06 6.63 -2.34
C GLY A 573 23.60 6.52 -3.75
N TYR A 574 23.67 5.29 -4.26
CA TYR A 574 24.17 5.01 -5.59
C TYR A 574 23.28 3.96 -6.28
N VAL A 575 23.16 4.10 -7.59
CA VAL A 575 22.53 3.11 -8.47
C VAL A 575 23.64 2.45 -9.30
N GLN A 576 23.71 1.13 -9.25
CA GLN A 576 24.60 0.38 -10.13
C GLN A 576 23.95 0.29 -11.52
N SER A 577 24.61 0.84 -12.54
CA SER A 577 24.10 0.80 -13.91
C SER A 577 23.91 -0.64 -14.35
N SER A 578 22.69 -0.99 -14.76
CA SER A 578 22.35 -2.33 -15.26
C SER A 578 23.02 -2.65 -16.61
N ALA A 579 23.71 -1.70 -17.23
CA ALA A 579 24.38 -1.88 -18.52
C ALA A 579 25.52 -2.92 -18.51
N THR A 580 25.98 -3.33 -17.32
CA THR A 580 27.11 -4.26 -17.15
C THR A 580 26.71 -5.73 -16.93
N PHE A 581 25.41 -6.07 -17.00
CA PHE A 581 24.90 -7.45 -16.77
C PHE A 581 24.52 -8.22 -18.05
N ILE A 582 24.97 -7.79 -19.23
CA ILE A 582 24.79 -8.51 -20.50
C ILE A 582 25.99 -9.41 -20.79
#